data_AF-A0A319BH62-F1
#
_entry.id   AF-A0A319BH62-F1
#
_cell.length_a   1.000
_cell.length_b   1.000
_cell.length_c   1.000
_cell.angle_alpha   90.00
_cell.angle_beta   90.00
_cell.angle_gamma   90.00
#
_symmetry.space_group_name_H-M   'P 1'
#
loop_
_entity.id
_entity.type
_entity.pdbx_description
1 polymer ?
#
loop_
_entity_poly.entity_id
_entity_poly.type
_entity_poly.pdbx_seq_one_letter_code
_entity_poly.pdbx_strand_id
1 'polypeptide(L)'
;MPTSSLVWSVGSLALSSMILPAAASGYQLVETWKGEDFLTAFDFYTGADPTNGFVTYANQSYAESKGLVKVNSNGTFYMGVDHTTKLSTNGPGRESVRIGSNKYYDEGLFIIDLEHMPGSVCGTWPAFWSTGKDWPTDGEIDIIEGVNKNEANEIVLHTSGTCQISSQKMTGTLSSTECGEDSGTTGCVVEGTQGSSGTPFNENGGGVYAMQWTEEFLKFWFFPRGSIPTSITKGDPDVTAFGTPMAHMQGSCSIAEHFKAQQFIFDTTFCGDWAGGVYSTSGCPVSDSSSSFKSCVAYVAENPAAFAESYWEINYIKIY
;
A
#
# COMPACT_ATOMS: atom_id res chain seq x y z
N MET A 1 7.87 -45.03 82.70
CA MET A 1 7.24 -45.69 81.52
C MET A 1 5.73 -45.51 81.67
N PRO A 2 4.94 -45.07 80.67
CA PRO A 2 5.18 -44.83 79.23
C PRO A 2 5.20 -43.31 78.87
N THR A 3 6.16 -42.81 78.06
CA THR A 3 6.10 -42.49 76.61
C THR A 3 4.96 -41.54 76.18
N SER A 4 5.31 -40.26 76.08
CA SER A 4 4.59 -39.20 75.36
C SER A 4 4.89 -39.31 73.86
N SER A 5 3.86 -39.28 73.02
CA SER A 5 3.97 -39.25 71.56
C SER A 5 3.29 -37.97 71.04
N LEU A 6 4.11 -36.98 70.70
CA LEU A 6 3.71 -35.77 69.97
C LEU A 6 3.63 -36.13 68.48
N VAL A 7 2.42 -36.09 67.91
CA VAL A 7 2.21 -36.25 66.47
C VAL A 7 2.27 -34.86 65.83
N TRP A 8 3.33 -34.58 65.07
CA TRP A 8 3.40 -33.41 64.21
C TRP A 8 2.68 -33.72 62.90
N SER A 9 1.52 -33.10 62.65
CA SER A 9 0.88 -33.14 61.34
C SER A 9 1.63 -32.19 60.39
N VAL A 10 2.37 -32.75 59.45
CA VAL A 10 2.96 -31.98 58.35
C VAL A 10 1.85 -31.74 57.32
N GLY A 11 1.28 -30.54 57.31
CA GLY A 11 0.34 -30.12 56.27
C GLY A 11 1.08 -29.97 54.94
N SER A 12 0.82 -30.87 53.99
CA SER A 12 1.28 -30.73 52.62
C SER A 12 0.55 -29.56 51.93
N LEU A 13 1.25 -28.42 51.80
CA LEU A 13 0.87 -27.35 50.89
C LEU A 13 1.06 -27.84 49.45
N ALA A 14 -0.02 -28.28 48.81
CA ALA A 14 -0.05 -28.50 47.37
C ALA A 14 -0.03 -27.13 46.67
N LEU A 15 1.14 -26.70 46.20
CA LEU A 15 1.25 -25.59 45.24
C LEU A 15 0.62 -26.05 43.92
N SER A 16 -0.63 -25.67 43.70
CA SER A 16 -1.25 -25.75 42.38
C SER A 16 -0.61 -24.67 41.50
N SER A 17 0.36 -25.05 40.67
CA SER A 17 0.91 -24.19 39.62
C SER A 17 -0.21 -23.86 38.65
N MET A 18 -0.75 -22.64 38.75
CA MET A 18 -1.58 -22.07 37.69
C MET A 18 -0.63 -21.80 36.52
N ILE A 19 -0.63 -22.70 35.53
CA ILE A 19 -0.09 -22.41 34.21
C ILE A 19 -1.09 -21.43 33.58
N LEU A 20 -0.83 -20.14 33.74
CA LEU A 20 -1.48 -19.13 32.91
C LEU A 20 -1.03 -19.37 31.47
N PRO A 21 -1.94 -19.43 30.48
CA PRO A 21 -1.53 -19.43 29.09
C PRO A 21 -0.68 -18.18 28.87
N ALA A 22 0.56 -18.36 28.42
CA ALA A 22 1.30 -17.24 27.87
C ALA A 22 0.45 -16.70 26.72
N ALA A 23 0.01 -15.44 26.81
CA ALA A 23 -0.56 -14.77 25.66
C ALA A 23 0.45 -14.89 24.51
N ALA A 24 0.03 -15.40 23.36
CA ALA A 24 0.88 -15.47 22.20
C ALA A 24 1.35 -14.05 21.87
N SER A 25 2.63 -13.74 22.11
CA SER A 25 3.21 -12.45 21.79
C SER A 25 3.51 -12.41 20.29
N GLY A 26 2.50 -12.16 19.47
CA GLY A 26 2.68 -12.12 18.01
C GLY A 26 1.39 -11.81 17.26
N TYR A 27 1.54 -11.22 16.08
CA TYR A 27 0.48 -10.92 15.12
C TYR A 27 -0.24 -12.21 14.69
N GLN A 28 -1.58 -12.21 14.67
CA GLN A 28 -2.38 -13.40 14.36
C GLN A 28 -3.15 -13.18 13.07
N LEU A 29 -3.09 -14.11 12.13
CA LEU A 29 -3.75 -13.95 10.83
C LEU A 29 -5.26 -13.74 11.00
N VAL A 30 -5.76 -12.59 10.56
CA VAL A 30 -7.17 -12.22 10.54
C VAL A 30 -7.78 -12.56 9.19
N GLU A 31 -7.12 -12.15 8.10
CA GLU A 31 -7.68 -12.26 6.76
C GLU A 31 -6.59 -12.46 5.71
N THR A 32 -6.96 -13.12 4.62
CA THR A 32 -6.12 -13.27 3.42
C THR A 32 -6.96 -12.96 2.21
N TRP A 33 -6.45 -12.12 1.32
CA TRP A 33 -6.99 -11.89 -0.02
C TRP A 33 -6.02 -12.43 -1.06
N LYS A 34 -6.48 -13.35 -1.92
CA LYS A 34 -5.72 -13.88 -3.06
C LYS A 34 -6.66 -14.32 -4.18
N GLY A 35 -6.19 -14.25 -5.43
CA GLY A 35 -6.97 -14.70 -6.59
C GLY A 35 -8.38 -14.11 -6.63
N GLU A 36 -9.40 -14.98 -6.59
CA GLU A 36 -10.81 -14.62 -6.67
C GLU A 36 -11.32 -13.76 -5.49
N ASP A 37 -10.59 -13.71 -4.37
CA ASP A 37 -10.98 -12.87 -3.24
C ASP A 37 -11.01 -11.39 -3.65
N PHE A 38 -10.14 -10.94 -4.55
CA PHE A 38 -10.14 -9.56 -5.06
C PHE A 38 -11.38 -9.21 -5.89
N LEU A 39 -12.10 -10.22 -6.41
CA LEU A 39 -13.34 -10.03 -7.16
C LEU A 39 -14.60 -10.02 -6.28
N THR A 40 -14.45 -10.28 -4.98
CA THR A 40 -15.58 -10.42 -4.05
C THR A 40 -15.43 -9.63 -2.76
N ALA A 41 -14.20 -9.42 -2.29
CA ALA A 41 -13.87 -8.64 -1.11
C ALA A 41 -13.61 -7.15 -1.42
N PHE A 42 -13.72 -6.74 -2.69
CA PHE A 42 -13.49 -5.37 -3.13
C PHE A 42 -14.63 -4.88 -4.05
N ASP A 43 -14.94 -3.60 -3.94
CA ASP A 43 -15.87 -2.88 -4.79
C ASP A 43 -15.12 -2.16 -5.92
N PHE A 44 -15.65 -2.23 -7.14
CA PHE A 44 -15.10 -1.56 -8.32
C PHE A 44 -15.67 -0.15 -8.44
N TYR A 45 -14.82 0.85 -8.24
CA TYR A 45 -15.19 2.26 -8.40
C TYR A 45 -15.33 2.61 -9.88
N THR A 46 -16.41 3.30 -10.24
CA THR A 46 -16.69 3.71 -11.64
C THR A 46 -16.98 5.19 -11.78
N GLY A 47 -16.77 5.97 -10.71
CA GLY A 47 -16.96 7.41 -10.75
C GLY A 47 -15.84 8.10 -11.53
N ALA A 48 -15.97 9.42 -11.66
CA ALA A 48 -14.86 10.24 -12.14
C ALA A 48 -13.68 10.14 -11.18
N ASP A 49 -12.47 10.22 -11.71
CA ASP A 49 -11.26 10.14 -10.90
C ASP A 49 -11.15 11.35 -9.96
N PRO A 50 -11.08 11.16 -8.63
CA PRO A 50 -11.00 12.27 -7.69
C PRO A 50 -9.77 13.16 -7.87
N THR A 51 -8.70 12.62 -8.45
CA THR A 51 -7.43 13.32 -8.75
C THR A 51 -7.37 13.84 -10.19
N ASN A 52 -8.53 13.96 -10.83
CA ASN A 52 -8.71 14.57 -12.16
C ASN A 52 -7.90 13.90 -13.29
N GLY A 53 -7.62 12.60 -13.16
CA GLY A 53 -6.88 11.83 -14.15
C GLY A 53 -7.57 11.67 -15.50
N PHE A 54 -6.76 11.45 -16.53
CA PHE A 54 -7.18 11.06 -17.88
C PHE A 54 -7.44 9.54 -17.94
N VAL A 55 -8.39 9.10 -17.12
CA VAL A 55 -8.70 7.67 -16.88
C VAL A 55 -10.22 7.43 -16.96
N THR A 56 -10.60 6.23 -17.40
CA THR A 56 -11.97 5.72 -17.26
C THR A 56 -11.94 4.45 -16.41
N TYR A 57 -12.49 4.52 -15.19
CA TYR A 57 -12.57 3.33 -14.34
C TYR A 57 -13.74 2.43 -14.74
N ALA A 58 -13.40 1.17 -15.04
CA ALA A 58 -14.35 0.15 -15.44
C ALA A 58 -15.04 -0.53 -14.24
N ASN A 59 -16.31 -0.89 -14.40
CA ASN A 59 -16.94 -1.87 -13.50
C ASN A 59 -16.34 -3.26 -13.69
N GLN A 60 -16.51 -4.13 -12.69
CA GLN A 60 -15.99 -5.49 -12.68
C GLN A 60 -16.31 -6.30 -13.94
N SER A 61 -17.60 -6.43 -14.29
CA SER A 61 -18.02 -7.25 -15.44
C SER A 61 -17.38 -6.79 -16.75
N TYR A 62 -17.28 -5.48 -16.96
CA TYR A 62 -16.60 -4.94 -18.13
C TYR A 62 -15.09 -5.21 -18.07
N ALA A 63 -14.46 -4.95 -16.92
CA ALA A 63 -13.03 -5.18 -16.71
C ALA A 63 -12.63 -6.63 -16.96
N GLU A 64 -13.41 -7.61 -16.49
CA GLU A 64 -13.23 -9.04 -16.77
C GLU A 64 -13.37 -9.32 -18.28
N SER A 65 -14.41 -8.79 -18.92
CA SER A 65 -14.68 -9.01 -20.35
C SER A 65 -13.60 -8.43 -21.27
N LYS A 66 -12.92 -7.38 -20.81
CA LYS A 66 -11.81 -6.72 -21.50
C LYS A 66 -10.45 -7.25 -21.10
N GLY A 67 -10.38 -8.14 -20.11
CA GLY A 67 -9.12 -8.67 -19.59
C GLY A 67 -8.31 -7.65 -18.80
N LEU A 68 -8.93 -6.57 -18.31
CA LEU A 68 -8.31 -5.61 -17.39
C LEU A 68 -8.11 -6.24 -16.01
N VAL A 69 -8.98 -7.17 -15.61
CA VAL A 69 -8.79 -8.00 -14.41
C VAL A 69 -8.97 -9.48 -14.74
N LYS A 70 -8.21 -10.34 -14.06
CA LYS A 70 -8.35 -11.80 -14.12
C LYS A 70 -7.56 -12.47 -13.00
N VAL A 71 -7.91 -13.70 -12.68
CA VAL A 71 -7.04 -14.59 -11.90
C VAL A 71 -6.20 -15.41 -12.89
N ASN A 72 -4.88 -15.31 -12.76
CA ASN A 72 -3.93 -16.05 -13.58
C ASN A 72 -3.91 -17.54 -13.19
N SER A 73 -3.40 -18.40 -14.07
CA SER A 73 -3.33 -19.85 -13.83
C SER A 73 -2.43 -20.25 -12.64
N ASN A 74 -1.49 -19.38 -12.25
CA ASN A 74 -0.65 -19.53 -11.05
C ASN A 74 -1.38 -19.08 -9.76
N GLY A 75 -2.61 -18.55 -9.86
CA GLY A 75 -3.43 -18.11 -8.73
C GLY A 75 -3.25 -16.64 -8.33
N THR A 76 -2.40 -15.88 -9.02
CA THR A 76 -2.23 -14.44 -8.77
C THR A 76 -3.40 -13.65 -9.35
N PHE A 77 -3.71 -12.51 -8.74
CA PHE A 77 -4.68 -11.57 -9.27
C PHE A 77 -3.99 -10.54 -10.16
N TYR A 78 -4.40 -10.46 -11.42
CA TYR A 78 -3.95 -9.46 -12.38
C TYR A 78 -4.94 -8.30 -12.42
N MET A 79 -4.44 -7.07 -12.34
CA MET A 79 -5.19 -5.84 -12.55
C MET A 79 -4.37 -4.86 -13.39
N GLY A 80 -4.76 -4.66 -14.64
CA GLY A 80 -4.07 -3.81 -15.60
C GLY A 80 -4.97 -2.75 -16.22
N VAL A 81 -4.44 -2.13 -17.27
CA VAL A 81 -5.04 -1.02 -18.01
C VAL A 81 -5.18 -1.39 -19.49
N ASP A 82 -6.02 -0.67 -20.23
CA ASP A 82 -6.01 -0.79 -21.69
C ASP A 82 -4.65 -0.32 -22.22
N HIS A 83 -3.95 -1.20 -22.92
CA HIS A 83 -2.67 -0.94 -23.56
C HIS A 83 -2.71 -1.19 -25.08
N THR A 84 -3.90 -1.09 -25.68
CA THR A 84 -4.14 -1.37 -27.11
C THR A 84 -4.83 -0.23 -27.87
N THR A 85 -5.73 0.51 -27.21
CA THR A 85 -6.56 1.51 -27.90
C THR A 85 -5.88 2.88 -27.96
N LYS A 86 -5.82 3.46 -29.16
CA LYS A 86 -5.53 4.89 -29.32
C LYS A 86 -6.78 5.70 -29.01
N LEU A 87 -6.62 6.76 -28.24
CA LEU A 87 -7.71 7.58 -27.74
C LEU A 87 -7.68 8.97 -28.39
N SER A 88 -8.79 9.69 -28.30
CA SER A 88 -8.79 11.14 -28.53
C SER A 88 -8.29 11.84 -27.26
N THR A 89 -7.49 12.90 -27.40
CA THR A 89 -7.04 13.73 -26.27
C THR A 89 -8.17 14.47 -25.55
N ASN A 90 -9.36 14.56 -26.16
CA ASN A 90 -10.58 15.07 -25.53
C ASN A 90 -11.55 13.94 -25.14
N GLY A 91 -11.08 12.68 -25.18
CA GLY A 91 -11.86 11.50 -24.81
C GLY A 91 -11.98 11.30 -23.30
N PRO A 92 -12.61 10.20 -22.87
CA PRO A 92 -12.89 9.94 -21.46
C PRO A 92 -11.67 9.45 -20.66
N GLY A 93 -10.52 9.24 -21.30
CA GLY A 93 -9.32 8.71 -20.66
C GLY A 93 -9.06 7.24 -20.98
N ARG A 94 -7.90 6.74 -20.54
CA ARG A 94 -7.50 5.33 -20.73
C ARG A 94 -8.24 4.43 -19.75
N GLU A 95 -8.73 3.30 -20.22
CA GLU A 95 -9.47 2.37 -19.36
C GLU A 95 -8.53 1.76 -18.31
N SER A 96 -8.99 1.75 -17.06
CA SER A 96 -8.28 1.23 -15.90
C SER A 96 -9.29 0.71 -14.87
N VAL A 97 -8.80 0.28 -13.72
CA VAL A 97 -9.60 -0.22 -12.61
C VAL A 97 -9.14 0.44 -11.31
N ARG A 98 -10.12 0.79 -10.46
CA ARG A 98 -9.93 1.17 -9.07
C ARG A 98 -10.80 0.26 -8.21
N ILE A 99 -10.18 -0.50 -7.31
CA ILE A 99 -10.87 -1.40 -6.38
C ILE A 99 -10.62 -0.96 -4.94
N GLY A 100 -11.67 -0.96 -4.12
CA GLY A 100 -11.60 -0.66 -2.69
C GLY A 100 -12.16 -1.79 -1.84
N SER A 101 -11.44 -2.22 -0.82
CA SER A 101 -11.87 -3.33 0.04
C SER A 101 -13.21 -3.05 0.73
N ASN A 102 -14.08 -4.06 0.84
CA ASN A 102 -15.43 -3.89 1.39
C ASN A 102 -15.42 -3.64 2.91
N LYS A 103 -14.31 -3.97 3.56
CA LYS A 103 -14.09 -3.84 5.00
C LYS A 103 -13.08 -2.73 5.26
N TYR A 104 -13.21 -2.13 6.42
CA TYR A 104 -12.23 -1.20 6.96
C TYR A 104 -11.43 -1.90 8.06
N TYR A 105 -10.14 -1.62 8.12
CA TYR A 105 -9.21 -2.19 9.10
C TYR A 105 -8.46 -1.09 9.83
N ASP A 106 -8.18 -1.30 11.10
CA ASP A 106 -7.40 -0.41 11.94
C ASP A 106 -6.01 -1.01 12.20
N GLU A 107 -5.46 -0.79 13.37
CA GLU A 107 -4.10 -1.20 13.76
C GLU A 107 -3.84 -2.69 13.50
N GLY A 108 -2.60 -3.00 13.11
CA GLY A 108 -2.25 -4.36 12.73
C GLY A 108 -0.96 -4.44 11.95
N LEU A 109 -0.74 -5.62 11.36
CA LEU A 109 0.33 -5.87 10.42
C LEU A 109 -0.24 -6.31 9.07
N PHE A 110 0.10 -5.56 8.04
CA PHE A 110 -0.36 -5.78 6.67
C PHE A 110 0.81 -6.23 5.82
N ILE A 111 0.69 -7.40 5.19
CA ILE A 111 1.71 -7.98 4.32
C ILE A 111 1.15 -8.09 2.91
N ILE A 112 1.80 -7.46 1.95
CA ILE A 112 1.39 -7.39 0.55
C ILE A 112 2.50 -7.99 -0.30
N ASP A 113 2.22 -9.11 -0.94
CA ASP A 113 3.16 -9.78 -1.84
C ASP A 113 2.76 -9.52 -3.29
N LEU A 114 3.65 -8.85 -4.04
CA LEU A 114 3.44 -8.47 -5.43
C LEU A 114 4.52 -9.09 -6.31
N GLU A 115 4.09 -9.81 -7.34
CA GLU A 115 4.98 -10.26 -8.41
C GLU A 115 5.33 -9.09 -9.34
N HIS A 116 4.38 -8.17 -9.54
CA HIS A 116 4.49 -7.03 -10.44
C HIS A 116 3.64 -5.86 -9.96
N MET A 117 4.07 -4.64 -10.26
CA MET A 117 3.30 -3.40 -10.12
C MET A 117 3.41 -2.58 -11.41
N PRO A 118 2.56 -1.56 -11.65
CA PRO A 118 2.69 -0.74 -12.85
C PRO A 118 4.10 -0.14 -12.97
N GLY A 119 4.72 -0.34 -14.14
CA GLY A 119 6.10 0.07 -14.39
C GLY A 119 6.28 1.59 -14.43
N SER A 120 7.55 2.03 -14.52
CA SER A 120 7.95 3.44 -14.57
C SER A 120 7.67 4.04 -15.95
N VAL A 121 6.39 4.26 -16.26
CA VAL A 121 5.88 4.68 -17.57
C VAL A 121 5.36 6.11 -17.53
N CYS A 122 5.77 6.92 -18.51
CA CYS A 122 5.29 8.29 -18.64
C CYS A 122 3.75 8.38 -18.66
N GLY A 123 3.22 9.21 -17.77
CA GLY A 123 1.79 9.47 -17.63
C GLY A 123 1.04 8.54 -16.68
N THR A 124 1.64 7.46 -16.17
CA THR A 124 0.97 6.61 -15.15
C THR A 124 1.07 7.21 -13.75
N TRP A 125 0.07 6.91 -12.93
CA TRP A 125 0.06 7.16 -11.50
C TRP A 125 -0.59 5.94 -10.81
N PRO A 126 0.19 4.90 -10.51
CA PRO A 126 -0.28 3.76 -9.71
C PRO A 126 -0.27 4.06 -8.22
N ALA A 127 -1.27 3.52 -7.50
CA ALA A 127 -1.33 3.58 -6.05
C ALA A 127 -1.84 2.27 -5.43
N PHE A 128 -1.19 1.84 -4.35
CA PHE A 128 -1.77 0.98 -3.32
C PHE A 128 -1.75 1.76 -2.01
N TRP A 129 -2.93 2.06 -1.50
CA TRP A 129 -3.11 3.03 -0.43
C TRP A 129 -4.32 2.66 0.42
N SER A 130 -4.58 3.45 1.45
CA SER A 130 -5.78 3.29 2.26
C SER A 130 -6.31 4.63 2.72
N THR A 131 -7.64 4.75 2.85
CA THR A 131 -8.27 5.94 3.40
C THR A 131 -9.41 5.59 4.34
N GLY A 132 -9.64 6.45 5.32
CA GLY A 132 -10.77 6.33 6.23
C GLY A 132 -12.09 6.70 5.57
N LYS A 133 -13.17 6.68 6.36
CA LYS A 133 -14.52 6.93 5.83
C LYS A 133 -14.69 8.39 5.42
N ASP A 134 -14.19 9.30 6.25
CA ASP A 134 -14.35 10.74 6.09
C ASP A 134 -12.99 11.40 5.80
N TRP A 135 -12.58 11.45 4.54
CA TRP A 135 -11.34 12.09 4.12
C TRP A 135 -11.41 13.63 4.21
N PRO A 136 -10.35 14.34 4.66
CA PRO A 136 -9.07 13.83 5.17
C PRO A 136 -9.07 13.63 6.70
N THR A 137 -10.23 13.76 7.36
CA THR A 137 -10.36 13.70 8.82
C THR A 137 -9.96 12.34 9.40
N ASP A 138 -10.25 11.26 8.68
CA ASP A 138 -9.86 9.91 9.06
C ASP A 138 -8.53 9.46 8.45
N GLY A 139 -7.82 10.35 7.77
CA GLY A 139 -6.49 10.11 7.21
C GLY A 139 -6.46 9.33 5.90
N GLU A 140 -5.28 9.38 5.27
CA GLU A 140 -4.89 8.64 4.08
C GLU A 140 -3.45 8.15 4.23
N ILE A 141 -3.20 6.90 3.83
CA ILE A 141 -1.91 6.23 3.93
C ILE A 141 -1.55 5.68 2.55
N ASP A 142 -0.57 6.31 1.91
CA ASP A 142 -0.05 5.90 0.61
C ASP A 142 1.12 4.94 0.82
N ILE A 143 0.87 3.65 0.59
CA ILE A 143 1.80 2.56 0.92
C ILE A 143 2.75 2.33 -0.26
N ILE A 144 2.20 2.33 -1.47
CA ILE A 144 2.94 2.31 -2.73
C ILE A 144 2.36 3.38 -3.62
N GLU A 145 3.15 4.39 -3.95
CA GLU A 145 2.73 5.47 -4.84
C GLU A 145 3.93 6.00 -5.63
N GLY A 146 3.64 6.47 -6.85
CA GLY A 146 4.60 7.14 -7.68
C GLY A 146 3.99 7.57 -9.00
N VAL A 147 4.69 8.44 -9.72
CA VAL A 147 4.20 8.98 -10.99
C VAL A 147 5.24 8.84 -12.09
N ASN A 148 4.77 8.77 -13.33
CA ASN A 148 5.64 8.82 -14.51
C ASN A 148 6.80 7.80 -14.43
N LYS A 149 8.02 8.30 -14.32
CA LYS A 149 9.25 7.49 -14.33
C LYS A 149 9.86 7.30 -12.94
N ASN A 150 9.08 7.47 -11.87
CA ASN A 150 9.55 7.15 -10.52
C ASN A 150 9.97 5.67 -10.44
N GLU A 151 11.12 5.44 -9.81
CA GLU A 151 11.70 4.10 -9.56
C GLU A 151 12.01 3.88 -8.07
N ALA A 152 11.80 4.91 -7.25
CA ALA A 152 11.72 4.83 -5.81
C ALA A 152 10.27 5.11 -5.41
N ASN A 153 9.76 4.33 -4.47
CA ASN A 153 8.41 4.48 -3.95
C ASN A 153 8.29 5.77 -3.13
N GLU A 154 7.17 6.46 -3.19
CA GLU A 154 6.85 7.53 -2.26
C GLU A 154 5.83 7.01 -1.26
N ILE A 155 6.19 7.03 0.04
CA ILE A 155 5.27 6.70 1.13
C ILE A 155 4.80 8.02 1.71
N VAL A 156 3.49 8.25 1.65
CA VAL A 156 2.89 9.53 2.00
C VAL A 156 1.81 9.32 3.04
N LEU A 157 1.68 10.27 3.96
CA LEU A 157 0.51 10.37 4.81
C LEU A 157 -0.15 11.73 4.62
N HIS A 158 -1.48 11.72 4.57
CA HIS A 158 -2.31 12.92 4.66
C HIS A 158 -3.23 12.82 5.87
N THR A 159 -3.35 13.93 6.61
CA THR A 159 -4.21 14.02 7.80
C THR A 159 -4.93 15.37 7.84
N SER A 160 -6.06 15.47 8.54
CA SER A 160 -6.63 16.78 8.89
C SER A 160 -5.78 17.54 9.92
N GLY A 161 -5.85 18.86 9.92
CA GLY A 161 -5.22 19.71 10.93
C GLY A 161 -3.69 19.72 10.85
N THR A 162 -3.00 19.55 11.99
CA THR A 162 -1.53 19.51 12.06
C THR A 162 -1.03 18.14 12.54
N CYS A 163 -0.03 17.60 11.83
CA CYS A 163 0.60 16.32 12.11
C CYS A 163 2.01 16.37 11.50
N GLN A 164 3.04 16.19 12.33
CA GLN A 164 4.43 16.25 11.87
C GLN A 164 5.18 14.96 12.21
N ILE A 165 5.86 14.41 11.21
CA ILE A 165 6.80 13.30 11.34
C ILE A 165 8.22 13.84 11.49
N SER A 166 9.00 13.23 12.40
CA SER A 166 10.36 13.69 12.70
C SER A 166 11.37 12.55 12.91
N SER A 167 10.92 11.30 12.95
CA SER A 167 11.81 10.14 13.00
C SER A 167 12.81 10.16 11.84
N GLN A 168 14.03 9.69 12.11
CA GLN A 168 15.09 9.52 11.12
C GLN A 168 15.62 8.07 11.12
N LYS A 169 14.95 7.17 11.86
CA LYS A 169 15.35 5.76 11.99
C LYS A 169 14.74 4.95 10.85
N MET A 170 15.12 5.28 9.62
CA MET A 170 14.60 4.67 8.40
C MET A 170 15.67 4.64 7.32
N THR A 171 15.50 3.80 6.30
CA THR A 171 16.43 3.73 5.15
C THR A 171 16.06 4.67 4.01
N GLY A 172 14.78 5.09 3.93
CA GLY A 172 14.31 6.12 3.01
C GLY A 172 14.69 7.53 3.46
N THR A 173 14.37 8.51 2.63
CA THR A 173 14.64 9.94 2.87
C THR A 173 13.35 10.68 3.15
N LEU A 174 13.22 11.26 4.34
CA LEU A 174 12.11 12.15 4.68
C LEU A 174 12.26 13.47 3.91
N SER A 175 11.45 13.66 2.87
CA SER A 175 11.47 14.82 1.98
C SER A 175 10.44 15.89 2.35
N SER A 176 9.37 15.50 3.05
CA SER A 176 8.38 16.40 3.66
C SER A 176 7.98 15.91 5.05
N THR A 177 7.93 16.80 6.04
CA THR A 177 7.64 16.45 7.44
C THR A 177 6.17 16.62 7.82
N GLU A 178 5.42 17.45 7.11
CA GLU A 178 4.05 17.87 7.50
C GLU A 178 2.99 17.05 6.78
N CYS A 179 2.23 16.24 7.50
CA CYS A 179 1.14 15.41 6.95
C CYS A 179 -0.20 16.16 6.91
N GLY A 180 -0.33 17.17 7.78
CA GLY A 180 -1.57 17.89 8.02
C GLY A 180 -1.94 18.85 6.90
N GLU A 181 -3.21 18.85 6.50
CA GLU A 181 -3.75 19.74 5.46
C GLU A 181 -3.54 21.23 5.74
N ASP A 182 -3.36 21.63 7.01
CA ASP A 182 -3.02 23.01 7.40
C ASP A 182 -1.69 23.47 6.78
N SER A 183 -0.81 22.54 6.41
CA SER A 183 0.49 22.80 5.76
C SER A 183 0.45 22.68 4.23
N GLY A 184 -0.68 22.29 3.65
CA GLY A 184 -0.86 22.08 2.20
C GLY A 184 -1.25 20.65 1.84
N THR A 185 -1.28 20.36 0.53
CA THR A 185 -1.79 19.09 0.00
C THR A 185 -0.70 18.03 -0.26
N THR A 186 0.56 18.33 0.01
CA THR A 186 1.68 17.40 -0.26
C THR A 186 1.73 16.22 0.70
N GLY A 187 1.28 16.40 1.94
CA GLY A 187 1.47 15.40 2.99
C GLY A 187 2.94 15.27 3.42
N CYS A 188 3.18 14.36 4.35
CA CYS A 188 4.53 14.04 4.79
C CYS A 188 5.04 12.85 4.00
N VAL A 189 6.19 13.01 3.38
CA VAL A 189 6.68 12.13 2.32
C VAL A 189 8.01 11.52 2.73
N VAL A 190 8.09 10.20 2.64
CA VAL A 190 9.35 9.46 2.67
C VAL A 190 9.58 8.85 1.30
N GLU A 191 10.64 9.31 0.63
CA GLU A 191 11.14 8.68 -0.59
C GLU A 191 11.87 7.37 -0.22
N GLY A 192 11.41 6.27 -0.78
CA GLY A 192 11.96 4.93 -0.58
C GLY A 192 13.33 4.74 -1.21
N THR A 193 13.85 3.52 -1.10
CA THR A 193 15.12 3.17 -1.76
C THR A 193 14.91 2.91 -3.25
N GLN A 194 15.90 3.23 -4.08
CA GLN A 194 15.87 2.92 -5.51
C GLN A 194 15.52 1.44 -5.78
N GLY A 195 14.58 1.22 -6.71
CA GLY A 195 14.06 -0.09 -7.08
C GLY A 195 13.01 -0.66 -6.12
N SER A 196 12.48 0.17 -5.23
CA SER A 196 11.30 -0.17 -4.43
C SER A 196 10.01 -0.14 -5.26
N SER A 197 9.97 0.61 -6.37
CA SER A 197 8.77 0.69 -7.21
C SER A 197 9.09 0.58 -8.71
N GLY A 198 8.03 0.44 -9.50
CA GLY A 198 8.07 0.57 -10.96
C GLY A 198 8.92 -0.49 -11.66
N THR A 199 9.60 -0.09 -12.73
CA THR A 199 10.31 -1.02 -13.61
C THR A 199 11.39 -1.84 -12.89
N PRO A 200 12.27 -1.24 -12.05
CA PRO A 200 13.30 -2.04 -11.37
C PRO A 200 12.73 -2.98 -10.29
N PHE A 201 11.57 -2.66 -9.71
CA PHE A 201 10.86 -3.61 -8.84
C PHE A 201 10.44 -4.85 -9.64
N ASN A 202 9.82 -4.63 -10.81
CA ASN A 202 9.34 -5.70 -11.69
C ASN A 202 10.48 -6.56 -12.24
N GLU A 203 11.59 -5.95 -12.67
CA GLU A 203 12.79 -6.66 -13.17
C GLU A 203 13.43 -7.59 -12.12
N ASN A 204 13.18 -7.34 -10.83
CA ASN A 204 13.65 -8.17 -9.72
C ASN A 204 12.62 -9.21 -9.24
N GLY A 205 11.52 -9.41 -9.97
CA GLY A 205 10.44 -10.34 -9.59
C GLY A 205 9.58 -9.83 -8.43
N GLY A 206 9.54 -8.51 -8.26
CA GLY A 206 8.81 -7.82 -7.23
C GLY A 206 9.30 -8.09 -5.80
N GLY A 207 8.37 -8.27 -4.88
CA GLY A 207 8.70 -8.44 -3.47
C GLY A 207 7.51 -8.26 -2.53
N VAL A 208 7.83 -8.05 -1.26
CA VAL A 208 6.85 -7.87 -0.20
C VAL A 208 6.94 -6.46 0.37
N TYR A 209 5.79 -5.79 0.41
CA TYR A 209 5.58 -4.62 1.23
C TYR A 209 4.96 -5.04 2.57
N ALA A 210 5.43 -4.45 3.66
CA ALA A 210 4.84 -4.65 4.98
C ALA A 210 4.56 -3.30 5.63
N MET A 211 3.36 -3.14 6.19
CA MET A 211 2.99 -1.98 7.01
C MET A 211 2.64 -2.46 8.42
N GLN A 212 3.37 -1.94 9.42
CA GLN A 212 3.02 -2.08 10.82
C GLN A 212 2.36 -0.78 11.28
N TRP A 213 1.12 -0.88 11.73
CA TRP A 213 0.34 0.24 12.24
C TRP A 213 0.04 0.02 13.72
N THR A 214 0.40 1.00 14.55
CA THR A 214 0.07 1.09 15.98
C THR A 214 -0.49 2.47 16.30
N GLU A 215 -1.00 2.66 17.52
CA GLU A 215 -1.38 3.98 18.05
C GLU A 215 -0.26 5.05 17.96
N GLU A 216 1.02 4.63 17.97
CA GLU A 216 2.18 5.53 18.07
C GLU A 216 2.87 5.81 16.74
N PHE A 217 2.83 4.87 15.78
CA PHE A 217 3.60 4.96 14.55
C PHE A 217 2.99 4.14 13.41
N LEU A 218 3.35 4.53 12.19
CA LEU A 218 3.31 3.68 11.02
C LEU A 218 4.74 3.36 10.57
N LYS A 219 5.04 2.08 10.33
CA LYS A 219 6.32 1.65 9.76
C LYS A 219 6.09 0.84 8.52
N PHE A 220 6.94 1.07 7.53
CA PHE A 220 6.85 0.45 6.23
C PHE A 220 8.17 -0.23 5.88
N TRP A 221 8.11 -1.43 5.34
CA TRP A 221 9.25 -2.15 4.81
C TRP A 221 8.97 -2.57 3.39
N PHE A 222 10.03 -2.57 2.57
CA PHE A 222 10.06 -3.27 1.30
C PHE A 222 11.15 -4.35 1.39
N PHE A 223 10.76 -5.58 1.09
CA PHE A 223 11.66 -6.72 0.96
C PHE A 223 11.67 -7.17 -0.50
N PRO A 224 12.78 -6.97 -1.24
CA PRO A 224 12.94 -7.57 -2.56
C PRO A 224 12.69 -9.08 -2.51
N ARG A 225 12.17 -9.65 -3.60
CA ARG A 225 11.76 -11.07 -3.73
C ARG A 225 12.74 -12.06 -3.07
N GLY A 226 14.05 -11.89 -3.29
CA GLY A 226 15.10 -12.77 -2.76
C GLY A 226 15.46 -12.58 -1.28
N SER A 227 14.83 -11.63 -0.58
CA SER A 227 15.18 -11.19 0.78
C SER A 227 13.99 -11.11 1.73
N ILE A 228 12.86 -11.74 1.38
CA ILE A 228 11.66 -11.78 2.22
C ILE A 228 11.97 -12.53 3.53
N PRO A 229 11.71 -11.93 4.72
CA PRO A 229 11.89 -12.60 6.00
C PRO A 229 11.19 -13.96 6.08
N THR A 230 11.88 -14.96 6.64
CA THR A 230 11.31 -16.32 6.76
C THR A 230 10.09 -16.39 7.67
N SER A 231 9.94 -15.45 8.61
CA SER A 231 8.76 -15.31 9.46
C SER A 231 7.51 -14.98 8.64
N ILE A 232 7.63 -14.09 7.63
CA ILE A 232 6.54 -13.78 6.69
C ILE A 232 6.17 -15.01 5.85
N THR A 233 7.15 -15.68 5.25
CA THR A 233 6.88 -16.82 4.36
C THR A 233 6.32 -18.03 5.10
N LYS A 234 6.57 -18.16 6.40
CA LYS A 234 5.97 -19.17 7.29
C LYS A 234 4.58 -18.79 7.82
N GLY A 235 4.12 -17.55 7.58
CA GLY A 235 2.83 -17.07 8.08
C GLY A 235 2.81 -16.77 9.59
N ASP A 236 3.97 -16.53 10.18
CA ASP A 236 4.16 -16.17 11.60
C ASP A 236 5.10 -14.96 11.66
N PRO A 237 4.66 -13.78 11.22
CA PRO A 237 5.54 -12.63 11.03
C PRO A 237 6.07 -12.08 12.36
N ASP A 238 7.40 -11.94 12.41
CA ASP A 238 8.14 -11.36 13.52
C ASP A 238 8.77 -10.04 13.08
N VAL A 239 8.14 -8.94 13.48
CA VAL A 239 8.57 -7.57 13.15
C VAL A 239 9.95 -7.23 13.73
N THR A 240 10.41 -7.92 14.77
CA THR A 240 11.75 -7.68 15.33
C THR A 240 12.86 -8.15 14.40
N ALA A 241 12.52 -9.06 13.46
CA ALA A 241 13.42 -9.59 12.45
C ALA A 241 13.36 -8.82 11.11
N PHE A 242 12.50 -7.80 10.97
CA PHE A 242 12.33 -7.05 9.72
C PHE A 242 13.46 -6.04 9.48
N GLY A 243 14.25 -5.71 10.50
CA GLY A 243 15.33 -4.72 10.42
C GLY A 243 14.81 -3.29 10.35
N THR A 244 15.66 -2.38 9.87
CA THR A 244 15.33 -0.95 9.76
C THR A 244 14.21 -0.75 8.72
N PRO A 245 13.11 -0.05 9.05
CA PRO A 245 12.04 0.24 8.10
C PRO A 245 12.51 1.18 6.98
N MET A 246 11.87 1.07 5.82
CA MET A 246 12.04 2.00 4.71
C MET A 246 11.47 3.38 5.06
N ALA A 247 10.30 3.41 5.70
CA ALA A 247 9.73 4.62 6.28
C ALA A 247 9.29 4.37 7.72
N HIS A 248 9.58 5.32 8.60
CA HIS A 248 9.15 5.30 9.98
C HIS A 248 8.41 6.60 10.29
N MET A 249 7.09 6.57 10.14
CA MET A 249 6.22 7.71 10.32
C MET A 249 5.86 7.84 11.80
N GLN A 250 6.76 8.49 12.53
CA GLN A 250 6.59 8.86 13.94
C GLN A 250 7.10 10.29 14.17
N GLY A 251 6.43 11.05 15.02
CA GLY A 251 6.84 12.41 15.39
C GLY A 251 5.98 13.00 16.50
N SER A 252 5.65 14.28 16.40
CA SER A 252 4.67 14.93 17.31
C SER A 252 3.22 14.62 16.93
N CYS A 253 3.02 13.94 15.81
CA CYS A 253 1.72 13.48 15.34
C CYS A 253 1.17 12.33 16.19
N SER A 254 -0.11 12.44 16.58
CA SER A 254 -0.85 11.35 17.20
C SER A 254 -1.49 10.47 16.13
N ILE A 255 -0.83 9.36 15.77
CA ILE A 255 -1.32 8.45 14.71
C ILE A 255 -2.74 7.95 15.04
N ALA A 256 -3.01 7.54 16.28
CA ALA A 256 -4.34 7.10 16.72
C ALA A 256 -5.43 8.18 16.56
N GLU A 257 -5.10 9.47 16.65
CA GLU A 257 -6.08 10.55 16.49
C GLU A 257 -6.44 10.78 15.03
N HIS A 258 -5.46 10.68 14.13
CA HIS A 258 -5.61 11.03 12.71
C HIS A 258 -6.02 9.86 11.80
N PHE A 259 -5.72 8.63 12.16
CA PHE A 259 -6.05 7.46 11.35
C PHE A 259 -7.12 6.62 12.05
N LYS A 260 -8.31 6.54 11.43
CA LYS A 260 -9.38 5.60 11.83
C LYS A 260 -9.35 4.38 10.95
N ALA A 261 -10.22 3.40 11.18
CA ALA A 261 -10.27 2.22 10.32
C ALA A 261 -10.31 2.63 8.83
N GLN A 262 -9.44 2.04 8.02
CA GLN A 262 -9.15 2.40 6.63
C GLN A 262 -9.63 1.32 5.66
N GLN A 263 -10.15 1.75 4.52
CA GLN A 263 -10.38 0.90 3.35
C GLN A 263 -9.11 0.89 2.49
N PHE A 264 -8.60 -0.30 2.17
CA PHE A 264 -7.48 -0.46 1.24
C PHE A 264 -7.92 -0.37 -0.22
N ILE A 265 -7.12 0.31 -1.04
CA ILE A 265 -7.45 0.66 -2.43
C ILE A 265 -6.25 0.32 -3.33
N PHE A 266 -6.53 -0.31 -4.47
CA PHE A 266 -5.62 -0.33 -5.61
C PHE A 266 -6.20 0.46 -6.76
N ASP A 267 -5.38 1.24 -7.43
CA ASP A 267 -5.72 1.84 -8.72
C ASP A 267 -4.50 2.11 -9.60
N THR A 268 -4.79 2.54 -10.82
CA THR A 268 -3.82 3.17 -11.70
C THR A 268 -4.54 4.25 -12.49
N THR A 269 -4.32 5.50 -12.11
CA THR A 269 -4.78 6.65 -12.89
C THR A 269 -3.70 7.11 -13.88
N PHE A 270 -4.03 8.14 -14.66
CA PHE A 270 -3.14 8.74 -15.64
C PHE A 270 -3.18 10.25 -15.58
N CYS A 271 -2.01 10.89 -15.70
CA CYS A 271 -1.89 12.33 -15.65
C CYS A 271 -2.46 12.92 -14.35
N GLY A 272 -3.62 13.57 -14.40
CA GLY A 272 -4.26 14.15 -13.22
C GLY A 272 -3.40 15.21 -12.54
N ASP A 273 -3.77 15.46 -11.28
CA ASP A 273 -3.22 16.53 -10.46
C ASP A 273 -1.70 16.38 -10.24
N TRP A 274 -1.24 15.16 -9.96
CA TRP A 274 0.19 14.91 -9.71
C TRP A 274 0.97 14.54 -10.98
N ALA A 275 0.72 13.36 -11.57
CA ALA A 275 1.55 12.89 -12.69
C ALA A 275 1.52 13.86 -13.87
N GLY A 276 0.35 14.43 -14.18
CA GLY A 276 0.17 15.43 -15.21
C GLY A 276 0.75 16.79 -14.83
N GLY A 277 0.76 17.14 -13.53
CA GLY A 277 1.42 18.33 -13.01
C GLY A 277 2.92 18.31 -13.26
N VAL A 278 3.60 17.19 -12.94
CA VAL A 278 5.07 17.08 -13.01
C VAL A 278 5.60 16.42 -14.29
N TYR A 279 4.74 15.98 -15.19
CA TYR A 279 5.08 15.25 -16.41
C TYR A 279 6.24 15.86 -17.22
N SER A 280 6.23 17.18 -17.45
CA SER A 280 7.24 17.87 -18.24
C SER A 280 8.64 17.87 -17.61
N THR A 281 8.73 17.63 -16.29
CA THR A 281 9.99 17.53 -15.54
C THR A 281 10.40 16.10 -15.23
N SER A 282 9.54 15.11 -15.47
CA SER A 282 9.80 13.68 -15.19
C SER A 282 10.61 12.96 -16.29
N GLY A 283 11.25 13.70 -17.20
CA GLY A 283 12.00 13.12 -18.33
C GLY A 283 11.12 12.46 -19.39
N CYS A 284 9.85 12.87 -19.47
CA CYS A 284 8.88 12.36 -20.43
C CYS A 284 8.80 13.20 -21.71
N PRO A 285 8.32 12.63 -22.83
CA PRO A 285 8.19 13.38 -24.09
C PRO A 285 7.18 14.52 -23.98
N VAL A 286 7.62 15.76 -24.18
CA VAL A 286 6.79 16.97 -24.10
C VAL A 286 6.35 17.41 -25.50
N SER A 287 5.05 17.28 -25.80
CA SER A 287 4.47 17.70 -27.09
C SER A 287 3.99 19.15 -27.08
N ASP A 288 3.68 19.70 -25.91
CA ASP A 288 3.26 21.09 -25.70
C ASP A 288 4.04 21.69 -24.52
N SER A 289 5.04 22.52 -24.84
CA SER A 289 5.87 23.18 -23.83
C SER A 289 5.11 24.19 -22.97
N SER A 290 3.88 24.57 -23.36
CA SER A 290 3.03 25.47 -22.58
C SER A 290 2.18 24.74 -21.54
N SER A 291 2.11 23.41 -21.58
CA SER A 291 1.29 22.64 -20.66
C SER A 291 1.82 21.22 -20.43
N SER A 292 2.29 20.98 -19.20
CA SER A 292 2.69 19.65 -18.70
C SER A 292 1.54 18.64 -18.83
N PHE A 293 0.36 19.02 -18.35
CA PHE A 293 -0.84 18.18 -18.39
C PHE A 293 -1.26 17.81 -19.82
N LYS A 294 -1.30 18.76 -20.78
CA LYS A 294 -1.65 18.44 -22.17
C LYS A 294 -0.64 17.51 -22.83
N SER A 295 0.65 17.66 -22.51
CA SER A 295 1.68 16.74 -22.99
C SER A 295 1.49 15.33 -22.43
N CYS A 296 1.11 15.22 -21.16
CA CYS A 296 0.75 13.94 -20.54
C CYS A 296 -0.45 13.29 -21.24
N VAL A 297 -1.56 14.03 -21.40
CA VAL A 297 -2.78 13.52 -22.04
C VAL A 297 -2.49 13.08 -23.49
N ALA A 298 -1.70 13.85 -24.24
CA ALA A 298 -1.30 13.48 -25.60
C ALA A 298 -0.52 12.17 -25.61
N TYR A 299 0.45 12.01 -24.70
CA TYR A 299 1.23 10.78 -24.61
C TYR A 299 0.35 9.57 -24.26
N VAL A 300 -0.49 9.69 -23.23
CA VAL A 300 -1.40 8.62 -22.80
C VAL A 300 -2.40 8.27 -23.89
N ALA A 301 -2.94 9.23 -24.62
CA ALA A 301 -3.91 8.96 -25.68
C ALA A 301 -3.28 8.25 -26.90
N GLU A 302 -2.07 8.62 -27.29
CA GLU A 302 -1.49 8.22 -28.59
C GLU A 302 -0.59 6.98 -28.54
N ASN A 303 -0.13 6.58 -27.35
CA ASN A 303 0.88 5.52 -27.16
C ASN A 303 0.37 4.32 -26.34
N PRO A 304 -0.71 3.63 -26.74
CA PRO A 304 -1.30 2.54 -25.94
C PRO A 304 -0.29 1.44 -25.55
N ALA A 305 0.58 1.05 -26.48
CA ALA A 305 1.54 -0.02 -26.24
C ALA A 305 2.57 0.30 -25.14
N ALA A 306 2.75 1.57 -24.76
CA ALA A 306 3.63 1.96 -23.66
C ALA A 306 3.13 1.45 -22.29
N PHE A 307 1.82 1.16 -22.18
CA PHE A 307 1.16 0.79 -20.93
C PHE A 307 1.02 -0.73 -20.75
N ALA A 308 1.71 -1.54 -21.58
CA ALA A 308 1.67 -3.00 -21.46
C ALA A 308 2.19 -3.50 -20.10
N GLU A 309 3.16 -2.79 -19.52
CA GLU A 309 3.71 -3.06 -18.19
C GLU A 309 3.01 -2.25 -17.08
N SER A 310 1.86 -1.64 -17.36
CA SER A 310 1.08 -0.89 -16.37
C SER A 310 0.02 -1.80 -15.74
N TYR A 311 0.46 -2.78 -14.95
CA TYR A 311 -0.42 -3.70 -14.24
C TYR A 311 0.13 -4.14 -12.88
N TRP A 312 -0.78 -4.44 -11.97
CA TRP A 312 -0.53 -5.15 -10.73
C TRP A 312 -0.66 -6.66 -10.96
N GLU A 313 0.29 -7.43 -10.43
CA GLU A 313 0.15 -8.88 -10.26
C GLU A 313 0.36 -9.21 -8.78
N ILE A 314 -0.74 -9.54 -8.11
CA ILE A 314 -0.82 -9.66 -6.66
C ILE A 314 -0.83 -11.14 -6.28
N ASN A 315 0.18 -11.57 -5.53
CA ASN A 315 0.24 -12.93 -4.98
C ASN A 315 -0.77 -13.07 -3.83
N TYR A 316 -0.71 -12.16 -2.85
CA TYR A 316 -1.68 -12.08 -1.77
C TYR A 316 -1.57 -10.75 -0.98
N ILE A 317 -2.62 -10.47 -0.21
CA ILE A 317 -2.56 -9.60 0.97
C ILE A 317 -2.93 -10.42 2.20
N LYS A 318 -2.18 -10.28 3.28
CA LYS A 318 -2.48 -10.87 4.59
C LYS A 318 -2.52 -9.80 5.66
N ILE A 319 -3.56 -9.88 6.49
CA ILE A 319 -3.83 -8.94 7.58
C ILE A 319 -3.72 -9.69 8.89
N TYR A 320 -2.97 -9.14 9.84
CA TYR A 320 -2.74 -9.73 11.16
C TYR A 320 -2.93 -8.71 12.30
#